data_AF-A0A3B3ZCH9-F1
#
_entry.id   AF-A0A3B3ZCH9-F1
#
_cell.length_a   1.000
_cell.length_b   1.000
_cell.length_c   1.000
_cell.angle_alpha   90.00
_cell.angle_beta   90.00
_cell.angle_gamma   90.00
#
_symmetry.space_group_name_H-M   'P 1'
#
loop_
_entity.id
_entity.type
_entity.pdbx_description
1 polymer ?
#
loop_
_entity_poly.entity_id
_entity_poly.type
_entity_poly.pdbx_seq_one_letter_code
_entity_poly.pdbx_strand_id
1 'polypeptide(L)'
;MEQQLYTAVATTSSWLDGVENNVFSGSVLMAENAETQLEKQETMESDVMHVTEDVKLSRSLLVGSSSLRQEDRVLLEDNLDCLKERLGTLGSALGQRCDHMRTRAQELTAFQVTSQHHNNVIANAEENLKDFEQRITELKTRGALLQADQLSINKLLKLQDSYEELVMTVGCRRSGLNQNMALKEQFDRALQDLADLVDTAKDKMAADHRVIASSVEEVQSHLDKHKEFFQGLETHMILTETYFRKISSLMLPKENQALEETMAQAQEILKKAHSKGVELECVHDTWCHLAHDYQYLIQHLEAVEGSMPTVGLVEETEDKLVERISLYQGLKGRLTEHQHRLHQVLDEGKHLLQSVCCPGLENQLAVLGEHWINNTTKINKEMQRLEATLKHWSRSDPHFVLHNI
;
A
#
# COMPACT_ATOMS: atom_id res chain seq x y z
N MET A 1 52.03 20.71 -1.66
CA MET A 1 51.15 20.22 -2.73
C MET A 1 50.30 19.05 -2.24
N GLU A 2 50.91 17.93 -1.84
CA GLU A 2 50.20 16.75 -1.29
C GLU A 2 49.27 17.06 -0.11
N GLN A 3 49.78 17.70 0.95
CA GLN A 3 48.98 18.05 2.13
C GLN A 3 47.83 19.03 1.82
N GLN A 4 47.98 19.88 0.80
CA GLN A 4 46.93 20.79 0.36
C GLN A 4 45.81 20.06 -0.38
N LEU A 5 46.16 19.07 -1.21
CA LEU A 5 45.18 18.21 -1.89
C LEU A 5 44.38 17.35 -0.91
N TYR A 6 45.04 16.75 0.09
CA TYR A 6 44.33 16.03 1.15
C TYR A 6 43.39 16.93 1.94
N THR A 7 43.83 18.14 2.28
CA THR A 7 42.98 19.11 2.98
C THR A 7 41.79 19.52 2.12
N ALA A 8 41.99 19.74 0.81
CA ALA A 8 40.92 20.05 -0.14
C ALA A 8 39.91 18.91 -0.23
N VAL A 9 40.36 17.67 -0.43
CA VAL A 9 39.50 16.48 -0.49
C VAL A 9 38.67 16.32 0.79
N ALA A 10 39.29 16.45 1.96
CA ALA A 10 38.59 16.35 3.24
C ALA A 10 37.55 17.48 3.43
N THR A 11 37.90 18.70 3.03
CA THR A 11 37.00 19.85 3.12
C THR A 11 35.82 19.70 2.17
N THR A 12 36.06 19.27 0.93
CA THR A 12 35.02 18.97 -0.06
C THR A 12 34.10 17.86 0.41
N SER A 13 34.63 16.78 0.99
CA SER A 13 33.81 15.71 1.57
C SER A 13 32.92 16.22 2.71
N SER A 14 33.48 17.00 3.64
CA SER A 14 32.70 17.53 4.78
C SER A 14 31.62 18.53 4.33
N TRP A 15 31.90 19.34 3.29
CA TRP A 15 30.90 20.21 2.70
C TRP A 15 29.79 19.39 2.04
N LEU A 16 30.16 18.34 1.30
CA LEU A 16 29.22 17.46 0.62
C LEU A 16 28.27 16.76 1.59
N ASP A 17 28.78 16.30 2.74
CA ASP A 17 27.95 15.75 3.83
C ASP A 17 26.90 16.76 4.32
N GLY A 18 27.26 18.05 4.38
CA GLY A 18 26.34 19.13 4.75
C GLY A 18 25.24 19.38 3.71
N VAL A 19 25.59 19.35 2.42
CA VAL A 19 24.63 19.52 1.32
C VAL A 19 23.70 18.31 1.23
N GLU A 20 24.22 17.09 1.30
CA GLU A 20 23.43 15.87 1.33
C GLU A 20 22.40 15.92 2.47
N ASN A 21 22.81 16.32 3.67
CA ASN A 21 21.87 16.51 4.78
C ASN A 21 20.78 17.55 4.47
N ASN A 22 21.08 18.65 3.80
CA ASN A 22 20.08 19.65 3.44
C ASN A 22 19.08 19.13 2.39
N VAL A 23 19.57 18.41 1.37
CA VAL A 23 18.77 17.88 0.27
C VAL A 23 17.87 16.73 0.73
N PHE A 24 18.41 15.83 1.56
CA PHE A 24 17.71 14.60 1.99
C PHE A 24 16.93 14.73 3.30
N SER A 25 17.29 15.66 4.21
CA SER A 25 16.58 15.81 5.50
C SER A 25 15.32 16.66 5.42
N GLY A 26 14.89 17.07 4.22
CA GLY A 26 13.55 17.61 3.97
C GLY A 26 13.06 18.60 5.02
N SER A 27 13.83 19.67 5.31
CA SER A 27 13.33 20.70 6.22
C SER A 27 12.28 21.53 5.48
N VAL A 28 11.05 21.06 5.60
CA VAL A 28 9.80 21.76 5.38
C VAL A 28 9.69 22.88 6.42
N LEU A 29 10.44 23.97 6.20
CA LEU A 29 10.08 25.24 6.83
C LEU A 29 8.89 25.80 6.03
N MET A 30 7.69 25.48 6.50
CA MET A 30 6.37 25.93 6.01
C MET A 30 6.18 27.46 5.92
N ALA A 31 7.24 28.25 6.10
CA ALA A 31 7.19 29.71 6.18
C ALA A 31 7.93 30.42 5.03
N GLU A 32 8.70 29.71 4.18
CA GLU A 32 9.49 30.34 3.13
C GLU A 32 8.80 30.25 1.75
N ASN A 33 8.79 31.36 1.00
CA ASN A 33 8.13 31.45 -0.29
C ASN A 33 8.76 30.45 -1.30
N ALA A 34 7.94 29.83 -2.15
CA ALA A 34 8.39 28.80 -3.09
C ALA A 34 9.46 29.30 -4.08
N GLU A 35 9.40 30.59 -4.43
CA GLU A 35 10.37 31.25 -5.30
C GLU A 35 11.74 31.42 -4.64
N THR A 36 11.76 31.87 -3.37
CA THR A 36 12.99 31.95 -2.56
C THR A 36 13.59 30.58 -2.26
N GLN A 37 12.77 29.53 -2.19
CA GLN A 37 13.24 28.16 -2.05
C GLN A 37 13.88 27.64 -3.34
N LEU A 38 13.31 27.96 -4.51
CA LEU A 38 13.89 27.60 -5.80
C LEU A 38 15.26 28.27 -6.02
N GLU A 39 15.36 29.58 -5.75
CA GLU A 39 16.61 30.33 -5.91
C GLU A 39 17.76 29.74 -5.06
N LYS A 40 17.46 29.30 -3.82
CA LYS A 40 18.42 28.62 -2.96
C LYS A 40 18.87 27.27 -3.51
N GLN A 41 17.95 26.49 -4.07
CA GLN A 41 18.27 25.18 -4.64
C GLN A 41 19.08 25.32 -5.94
N GLU A 42 18.76 26.30 -6.78
CA GLU A 42 19.53 26.61 -8.01
C GLU A 42 20.95 27.11 -7.68
N THR A 43 21.09 27.90 -6.61
CA THR A 43 22.42 28.30 -6.10
C THR A 43 23.22 27.07 -5.66
N MET A 44 22.60 26.16 -4.91
CA MET A 44 23.25 24.92 -4.46
C MET A 44 23.63 23.99 -5.62
N GLU A 45 22.76 23.86 -6.64
CA GLU A 45 23.04 23.11 -7.86
C GLU A 45 24.26 23.69 -8.59
N SER A 46 24.34 25.02 -8.72
CA SER A 46 25.49 25.71 -9.29
C SER A 46 26.77 25.46 -8.49
N ASP A 47 26.70 25.52 -7.16
CA ASP A 47 27.85 25.26 -6.29
C ASP A 47 28.37 23.81 -6.45
N VAL A 48 27.46 22.83 -6.47
CA VAL A 48 27.81 21.41 -6.71
C VAL A 48 28.44 21.22 -8.08
N MET A 49 27.93 21.89 -9.11
CA MET A 49 28.51 21.85 -10.46
C MET A 49 29.94 22.43 -10.47
N HIS A 50 30.17 23.58 -9.82
CA HIS A 50 31.50 24.18 -9.72
C HIS A 50 32.49 23.27 -8.97
N VAL A 51 32.10 22.74 -7.82
CA VAL A 51 32.94 21.81 -7.04
C VAL A 51 33.23 20.53 -7.84
N THR A 52 32.28 20.06 -8.64
CA THR A 52 32.48 18.92 -9.54
C THR A 52 33.58 19.19 -10.58
N GLU A 53 33.60 20.38 -11.17
CA GLU A 53 34.66 20.79 -12.10
C GLU A 53 36.01 20.94 -11.41
N ASP A 54 36.05 21.49 -10.18
CA ASP A 54 37.29 21.58 -9.39
C ASP A 54 37.87 20.21 -9.02
N VAL A 55 37.01 19.22 -8.70
CA VAL A 55 37.41 17.83 -8.45
C VAL A 55 37.95 17.18 -9.73
N LYS A 56 37.32 17.42 -10.90
CA LYS A 56 37.83 16.95 -12.20
C LYS A 56 39.18 17.58 -12.55
N LEU A 57 39.34 18.88 -12.30
CA LEU A 57 40.60 19.58 -12.53
C LEU A 57 41.69 19.01 -11.61
N SER A 58 41.39 18.83 -10.33
CA SER A 58 42.30 18.24 -9.33
C SER A 58 42.74 16.82 -9.73
N ARG A 59 41.80 16.00 -10.23
CA ARG A 59 42.08 14.68 -10.82
C ARG A 59 43.05 14.78 -12.00
N SER A 60 42.83 15.71 -12.93
CA SER A 60 43.68 15.85 -14.11
C SER A 60 45.12 16.30 -13.77
N LEU A 61 45.26 17.21 -12.80
CA LEU A 61 46.55 17.68 -12.30
C LEU A 61 47.30 16.58 -11.55
N LEU A 62 46.60 15.71 -10.83
CA LEU A 62 47.19 14.59 -10.11
C LEU A 62 47.80 13.56 -11.08
N VAL A 63 47.09 13.22 -12.16
CA VAL A 63 47.59 12.33 -13.23
C VAL A 63 48.86 12.89 -13.88
N GLY A 64 48.97 14.21 -14.04
CA GLY A 64 50.13 14.88 -14.63
C GLY A 64 51.32 15.10 -13.69
N SER A 65 51.16 14.90 -12.38
CA SER A 65 52.24 15.07 -11.41
C SER A 65 53.16 13.83 -11.42
N SER A 66 54.48 13.96 -11.28
CA SER A 66 55.42 12.81 -11.21
C SER A 66 56.17 12.70 -9.87
N SER A 67 55.87 13.59 -8.92
CA SER A 67 56.62 13.77 -7.67
C SER A 67 56.04 13.04 -6.45
N LEU A 68 54.84 12.46 -6.55
CA LEU A 68 54.17 11.73 -5.46
C LEU A 68 54.56 10.25 -5.44
N ARG A 69 54.63 9.66 -4.23
CA ARG A 69 54.76 8.21 -4.06
C ARG A 69 53.54 7.52 -4.66
N GLN A 70 53.75 6.33 -5.21
CA GLN A 70 52.70 5.60 -5.93
C GLN A 70 51.50 5.29 -5.03
N GLU A 71 51.72 4.93 -3.77
CA GLU A 71 50.66 4.58 -2.81
C GLU A 71 49.78 5.79 -2.46
N ASP A 72 50.40 6.93 -2.13
CA ASP A 72 49.69 8.17 -1.78
C ASP A 72 48.91 8.73 -2.98
N ARG A 73 49.45 8.58 -4.20
CA ARG A 73 48.76 8.94 -5.44
C ARG A 73 47.51 8.11 -5.65
N VAL A 74 47.60 6.78 -5.53
CA VAL A 74 46.46 5.87 -5.72
C VAL A 74 45.36 6.18 -4.71
N LEU A 75 45.71 6.39 -3.44
CA LEU A 75 44.74 6.74 -2.40
C LEU A 75 44.03 8.07 -2.70
N LEU A 76 44.76 9.08 -3.18
CA LEU A 76 44.18 10.37 -3.52
C LEU A 76 43.32 10.31 -4.78
N GLU A 77 43.70 9.49 -5.75
CA GLU A 77 42.89 9.14 -6.91
C GLU A 77 41.56 8.52 -6.45
N ASP A 78 41.57 7.44 -5.67
CA ASP A 78 40.35 6.77 -5.20
C ASP A 78 39.40 7.73 -4.46
N ASN A 79 39.93 8.62 -3.63
CA ASN A 79 39.13 9.64 -2.94
C ASN A 79 38.50 10.66 -3.90
N LEU A 80 39.23 11.12 -4.92
CA LEU A 80 38.70 12.04 -5.93
C LEU A 80 37.65 11.37 -6.83
N ASP A 81 37.81 10.07 -7.14
CA ASP A 81 36.79 9.30 -7.85
C ASP A 81 35.52 9.15 -7.01
N CYS A 82 35.67 8.83 -5.72
CA CYS A 82 34.54 8.75 -4.78
C CYS A 82 33.80 10.09 -4.67
N LEU A 83 34.53 11.21 -4.51
CA LEU A 83 33.94 12.54 -4.49
C LEU A 83 33.21 12.87 -5.80
N LYS A 84 33.82 12.53 -6.95
CA LYS A 84 33.21 12.75 -8.27
C LYS A 84 31.91 11.97 -8.43
N GLU A 85 31.87 10.71 -7.99
CA GLU A 85 30.65 9.91 -8.02
C GLU A 85 29.55 10.52 -7.13
N ARG A 86 29.87 10.84 -5.87
CA ARG A 86 28.92 11.46 -4.94
C ARG A 86 28.39 12.79 -5.46
N LEU A 87 29.27 13.68 -5.92
CA LEU A 87 28.89 14.95 -6.52
C LEU A 87 28.03 14.77 -7.77
N GLY A 88 28.33 13.76 -8.59
CA GLY A 88 27.53 13.43 -9.78
C GLY A 88 26.11 12.96 -9.44
N THR A 89 25.98 12.11 -8.42
CA THR A 89 24.67 11.65 -7.92
C THR A 89 23.88 12.81 -7.31
N LEU A 90 24.52 13.61 -6.45
CA LEU A 90 23.89 14.76 -5.81
C LEU A 90 23.48 15.83 -6.84
N GLY A 91 24.37 16.15 -7.79
CA GLY A 91 24.11 17.11 -8.85
C GLY A 91 22.93 16.70 -9.73
N SER A 92 22.85 15.41 -10.09
CA SER A 92 21.69 14.86 -10.81
C SER A 92 20.39 15.01 -10.01
N ALA A 93 20.41 14.70 -8.71
CA ALA A 93 19.25 14.80 -7.84
C ALA A 93 18.80 16.25 -7.63
N LEU A 94 19.74 17.17 -7.43
CA LEU A 94 19.48 18.61 -7.32
C LEU A 94 18.91 19.18 -8.61
N GLY A 95 19.50 18.88 -9.77
CA GLY A 95 19.00 19.35 -11.06
C GLY A 95 17.58 18.88 -11.35
N GLN A 96 17.28 17.61 -11.10
CA GLN A 96 15.91 17.09 -11.22
C GLN A 96 14.93 17.81 -10.29
N ARG A 97 15.36 18.13 -9.06
CA ARG A 97 14.54 18.85 -8.08
C ARG A 97 14.32 20.30 -8.50
N CYS A 98 15.35 21.01 -8.98
CA CYS A 98 15.24 22.37 -9.50
C CYS A 98 14.30 22.43 -10.72
N ASP A 99 14.47 21.51 -11.67
CA ASP A 99 13.58 21.38 -12.82
C ASP A 99 12.13 21.15 -12.38
N HIS A 100 11.91 20.21 -11.46
CA HIS A 100 10.58 19.95 -10.91
C HIS A 100 9.97 21.20 -10.24
N MET A 101 10.73 21.91 -9.42
CA MET A 101 10.28 23.13 -8.74
C MET A 101 10.00 24.27 -9.75
N ARG A 102 10.83 24.45 -10.77
CA ARG A 102 10.66 25.47 -11.82
C ARG A 102 9.44 25.20 -12.67
N THR A 103 9.27 23.96 -13.11
CA THR A 103 8.09 23.52 -13.84
C THR A 103 6.83 23.73 -12.99
N ARG A 104 6.85 23.36 -11.69
CA ARG A 104 5.71 23.58 -10.79
C ARG A 104 5.38 25.07 -10.59
N ALA A 105 6.38 25.93 -10.48
CA ALA A 105 6.20 27.38 -10.35
C ALA A 105 5.60 28.00 -11.63
N GLN A 106 6.09 27.60 -12.81
CA GLN A 106 5.59 28.08 -14.11
C GLN A 106 4.13 27.67 -14.34
N GLU A 107 3.74 26.47 -13.93
CA GLU A 107 2.38 25.95 -14.09
C GLU A 107 1.37 26.58 -13.14
N LEU A 108 1.75 26.75 -11.87
CA LEU A 108 0.95 27.51 -10.91
C LEU A 108 0.69 28.92 -11.46
N THR A 109 1.72 29.54 -12.02
CA THR A 109 1.60 30.86 -12.67
C THR A 109 0.69 30.80 -13.89
N ALA A 110 0.80 29.80 -14.78
CA ALA A 110 0.00 29.70 -15.99
C ALA A 110 -1.51 29.49 -15.71
N PHE A 111 -1.85 28.61 -14.76
CA PHE A 111 -3.23 28.40 -14.32
C PHE A 111 -3.80 29.65 -13.65
N GLN A 112 -3.01 30.27 -12.75
CA GLN A 112 -3.41 31.49 -12.04
C GLN A 112 -3.61 32.66 -13.01
N VAL A 113 -2.72 32.85 -13.98
CA VAL A 113 -2.85 33.87 -15.05
C VAL A 113 -4.08 33.61 -15.91
N THR A 114 -4.36 32.37 -16.28
CA THR A 114 -5.52 32.03 -17.14
C THR A 114 -6.84 32.26 -16.41
N SER A 115 -6.95 31.82 -15.15
CA SER A 115 -8.15 32.04 -14.32
C SER A 115 -8.35 33.53 -14.01
N GLN A 116 -7.26 34.24 -13.70
CA GLN A 116 -7.29 35.68 -13.44
C GLN A 116 -7.61 36.48 -14.70
N HIS A 117 -7.16 36.04 -15.87
CA HIS A 117 -7.51 36.64 -17.16
C HIS A 117 -9.02 36.56 -17.43
N HIS A 118 -9.63 35.37 -17.30
CA HIS A 118 -11.07 35.20 -17.50
C HIS A 118 -11.90 36.03 -16.51
N ASN A 119 -11.49 36.06 -15.24
CA ASN A 119 -12.12 36.91 -14.23
C ASN A 119 -12.01 38.39 -14.58
N ASN A 120 -10.84 38.86 -15.01
CA ASN A 120 -10.61 40.25 -15.42
C ASN A 120 -11.46 40.65 -16.63
N VAL A 121 -11.58 39.78 -17.64
CA VAL A 121 -12.41 40.05 -18.83
C VAL A 121 -13.88 40.22 -18.46
N ILE A 122 -14.42 39.33 -17.61
CA ILE A 122 -15.81 39.42 -17.16
C ILE A 122 -16.00 40.64 -16.25
N ALA A 123 -15.07 40.92 -15.33
CA ALA A 123 -15.14 42.09 -14.46
C ALA A 123 -15.11 43.41 -15.26
N ASN A 124 -14.30 43.49 -16.31
CA ASN A 124 -14.29 44.65 -17.21
C ASN A 124 -15.62 44.79 -17.98
N ALA A 125 -16.22 43.68 -18.43
CA ALA A 125 -17.54 43.71 -19.04
C ALA A 125 -18.63 44.18 -18.07
N GLU A 126 -18.60 43.74 -16.81
CA GLU A 126 -19.50 44.21 -15.76
C GLU A 126 -19.35 45.71 -15.48
N GLU A 127 -18.12 46.23 -15.48
CA GLU A 127 -17.89 47.66 -15.29
C GLU A 127 -18.41 48.49 -16.47
N ASN A 128 -18.20 48.02 -17.71
CA ASN A 128 -18.76 48.65 -18.90
C ASN A 128 -20.30 48.66 -18.88
N LEU A 129 -20.92 47.60 -18.35
CA LEU A 129 -22.38 47.56 -18.20
C LEU A 129 -22.89 48.65 -17.25
N LYS A 130 -22.17 48.99 -16.17
CA LYS A 130 -22.53 50.11 -15.28
C LYS A 130 -22.49 51.46 -16.00
N ASP A 131 -21.48 51.69 -16.84
CA ASP A 131 -21.39 52.91 -17.67
C ASP A 131 -22.55 52.98 -18.68
N PHE A 132 -22.93 51.86 -19.31
CA PHE A 132 -24.10 51.81 -20.18
C PHE A 132 -25.40 52.09 -19.42
N GLU A 133 -25.57 51.55 -18.21
CA GLU A 133 -26.74 51.81 -17.36
C GLU A 133 -26.90 53.30 -17.07
N GLN A 134 -25.79 53.96 -16.70
CA GLN A 134 -25.78 55.40 -16.44
C GLN A 134 -26.19 56.18 -17.70
N ARG A 135 -25.59 55.86 -18.87
CA ARG A 135 -25.89 56.55 -20.13
C ARG A 135 -27.34 56.33 -20.60
N ILE A 136 -27.89 55.12 -20.42
CA ILE A 136 -29.30 54.83 -20.72
C ILE A 136 -30.21 55.67 -19.81
N THR A 137 -29.87 55.79 -18.53
CA THR A 137 -30.61 56.62 -17.56
C THR A 137 -30.56 58.11 -17.93
N GLU A 138 -29.40 58.62 -18.35
CA GLU A 138 -29.25 59.98 -18.87
C GLU A 138 -30.04 60.21 -20.17
N LEU A 139 -30.06 59.24 -21.09
CA LEU A 139 -30.86 59.32 -22.31
C LEU A 139 -32.36 59.33 -22.02
N LYS A 140 -32.83 58.52 -21.07
CA LYS A 140 -34.23 58.52 -20.62
C LYS A 140 -34.64 59.87 -20.02
N THR A 141 -33.85 60.40 -19.09
CA THR A 141 -34.14 61.68 -18.43
C THR A 141 -34.14 62.83 -19.43
N ARG A 142 -33.14 62.90 -20.33
CA ARG A 142 -33.09 63.91 -21.39
C ARG A 142 -34.24 63.77 -22.40
N GLY A 143 -34.58 62.54 -22.79
CA GLY A 143 -35.72 62.26 -23.66
C GLY A 143 -37.06 62.73 -23.07
N ALA A 144 -37.25 62.56 -21.76
CA ALA A 144 -38.42 63.06 -21.05
C ALA A 144 -38.47 64.59 -21.02
N LEU A 145 -37.34 65.26 -20.72
CA LEU A 145 -37.25 66.72 -20.71
C LEU A 145 -37.54 67.35 -22.09
N LEU A 146 -37.11 66.70 -23.17
CA LEU A 146 -37.28 67.18 -24.54
C LEU A 146 -38.58 66.74 -25.22
N GLN A 147 -39.44 65.99 -24.52
CA GLN A 147 -40.66 65.39 -25.10
C GLN A 147 -40.36 64.60 -26.38
N ALA A 148 -39.45 63.63 -26.29
CA ALA A 148 -39.02 62.81 -27.41
C ALA A 148 -40.20 62.16 -28.15
N ASP A 149 -40.11 62.09 -29.48
CA ASP A 149 -41.14 61.51 -30.34
C ASP A 149 -41.22 59.97 -30.19
N GLN A 150 -42.33 59.39 -30.65
CA GLN A 150 -42.60 57.96 -30.50
C GLN A 150 -41.51 57.06 -31.13
N LEU A 151 -40.89 57.47 -32.25
CA LEU A 151 -39.84 56.68 -32.88
C LEU A 151 -38.59 56.64 -31.99
N SER A 152 -38.22 57.77 -31.39
CA SER A 152 -37.09 57.87 -30.46
C SER A 152 -37.33 57.06 -29.18
N ILE A 153 -38.55 57.11 -28.62
CA ILE A 153 -38.96 56.28 -27.47
C ILE A 153 -38.83 54.79 -27.80
N ASN A 154 -39.33 54.36 -28.96
CA ASN A 154 -39.23 52.95 -29.38
C ASN A 154 -37.78 52.47 -29.58
N LYS A 155 -36.89 53.34 -30.06
CA LYS A 155 -35.45 53.02 -30.18
C LYS A 155 -34.79 52.88 -28.80
N LEU A 156 -35.16 53.73 -27.83
CA LEU A 156 -34.64 53.67 -26.48
C LEU A 156 -35.08 52.39 -25.74
N LEU A 157 -36.33 51.95 -25.94
CA LEU A 157 -36.82 50.67 -25.43
C LEU A 157 -36.00 49.49 -25.99
N LYS A 158 -35.77 49.44 -27.31
CA LYS A 158 -34.93 48.39 -27.91
C LYS A 158 -33.49 48.37 -27.38
N LEU A 159 -32.91 49.55 -27.15
CA LEU A 159 -31.58 49.67 -26.56
C LEU A 159 -31.57 49.10 -25.13
N GLN A 160 -32.63 49.36 -24.37
CA GLN A 160 -32.76 48.81 -23.03
C GLN A 160 -32.96 47.29 -23.05
N ASP A 161 -33.81 46.75 -23.91
CA ASP A 161 -33.98 45.30 -24.07
C ASP A 161 -32.63 44.62 -24.39
N SER A 162 -31.85 45.23 -25.30
CA SER A 162 -30.51 44.75 -25.66
C SER A 162 -29.52 44.82 -24.50
N TYR A 163 -29.58 45.89 -23.68
CA TYR A 163 -28.76 46.02 -22.48
C TYR A 163 -29.09 44.94 -21.45
N GLU A 164 -30.38 44.69 -21.19
CA GLU A 164 -30.86 43.68 -20.26
C GLU A 164 -30.42 42.26 -20.68
N GLU A 165 -30.46 41.95 -21.98
CA GLU A 165 -29.92 40.70 -22.53
C GLU A 165 -28.39 40.56 -22.29
N LEU A 166 -27.66 41.67 -22.43
CA LEU A 166 -26.21 41.71 -22.22
C LEU A 166 -25.84 41.51 -20.75
N VAL A 167 -26.58 42.14 -19.82
CA VAL A 167 -26.47 41.93 -18.37
C VAL A 167 -26.70 40.45 -18.04
N MET A 168 -27.77 39.85 -18.57
CA MET A 168 -28.06 38.42 -18.36
C MET A 168 -26.92 37.53 -18.88
N THR A 169 -26.41 37.81 -20.07
CA THR A 169 -25.32 37.04 -20.68
C THR A 169 -24.03 37.11 -19.85
N VAL A 170 -23.63 38.31 -19.40
CA VAL A 170 -22.45 38.50 -18.56
C VAL A 170 -22.65 37.83 -17.19
N GLY A 171 -23.83 37.95 -16.59
CA GLY A 171 -24.19 37.27 -15.35
C GLY A 171 -24.09 35.74 -15.45
N CYS A 172 -24.61 35.13 -16.51
CA CYS A 172 -24.49 33.70 -16.78
C CYS A 172 -23.03 33.25 -16.96
N ARG A 173 -22.18 34.07 -17.60
CA ARG A 173 -20.75 33.76 -17.73
C ARG A 173 -20.04 33.81 -16.38
N ARG A 174 -20.34 34.80 -15.53
CA ARG A 174 -19.78 34.90 -14.18
C ARG A 174 -20.19 33.72 -13.31
N SER A 175 -21.46 33.33 -13.32
CA SER A 175 -21.94 32.18 -12.54
C SER A 175 -21.31 30.87 -13.02
N GLY A 176 -21.20 30.66 -14.34
CA GLY A 176 -20.52 29.50 -14.93
C GLY A 176 -19.04 29.43 -14.56
N LEU A 177 -18.30 30.55 -14.62
CA LEU A 177 -16.89 30.59 -14.20
C LEU A 177 -16.74 30.24 -12.72
N ASN A 178 -17.57 30.81 -11.84
CA ASN A 178 -17.54 30.50 -10.41
C ASN A 178 -17.83 29.02 -10.12
N GLN A 179 -18.81 28.44 -10.82
CA GLN A 179 -19.13 27.02 -10.70
C GLN A 179 -17.96 26.14 -11.14
N ASN A 180 -17.30 26.48 -12.25
CA ASN A 180 -16.15 25.74 -12.76
C ASN A 180 -14.94 25.83 -11.81
N MET A 181 -14.67 27.00 -11.23
CA MET A 181 -13.62 27.15 -10.22
C MET A 181 -13.90 26.29 -8.98
N ALA A 182 -15.14 26.28 -8.48
CA ALA A 182 -15.52 25.45 -7.35
C ALA A 182 -15.38 23.94 -7.66
N LEU A 183 -15.75 23.51 -8.87
CA LEU A 183 -15.57 22.13 -9.31
C LEU A 183 -14.09 21.75 -9.46
N LYS A 184 -13.25 22.68 -9.92
CA LYS A 184 -11.80 22.49 -10.02
C LYS A 184 -11.17 22.28 -8.64
N GLU A 185 -11.54 23.09 -7.65
CA GLU A 185 -11.10 22.88 -6.27
C GLU A 185 -11.58 21.54 -5.67
N GLN A 186 -12.75 21.04 -6.07
CA GLN A 186 -13.22 19.72 -5.65
C GLN A 186 -12.45 18.59 -6.35
N PHE A 187 -12.14 18.75 -7.64
CA PHE A 187 -11.31 17.81 -8.38
C PHE A 187 -9.91 17.72 -7.80
N ASP A 188 -9.25 18.85 -7.53
CA ASP A 188 -7.88 18.88 -7.02
C ASP A 188 -7.78 18.19 -5.66
N ARG A 189 -8.77 18.41 -4.78
CA ARG A 189 -8.88 17.68 -3.51
C ARG A 189 -9.11 16.19 -3.71
N ALA A 190 -10.04 15.81 -4.58
CA ALA A 190 -10.32 14.39 -4.84
C ALA A 190 -9.11 13.65 -5.44
N LEU A 191 -8.35 14.31 -6.32
CA LEU A 191 -7.12 13.76 -6.89
C LEU A 191 -6.03 13.59 -5.82
N GLN A 192 -5.86 14.56 -4.92
CA GLN A 192 -4.93 14.42 -3.79
C GLN A 192 -5.35 13.28 -2.85
N ASP A 193 -6.62 13.23 -2.46
CA ASP A 193 -7.15 12.15 -1.61
C ASP A 193 -6.93 10.77 -2.27
N LEU A 194 -7.13 10.67 -3.59
CA LEU A 194 -6.88 9.44 -4.34
C LEU A 194 -5.39 9.08 -4.34
N ALA A 195 -4.49 10.04 -4.53
CA ALA A 195 -3.05 9.81 -4.48
C ALA A 195 -2.61 9.30 -3.09
N ASP A 196 -3.10 9.92 -2.01
CA ASP A 196 -2.80 9.51 -0.63
C ASP A 196 -3.34 8.09 -0.33
N LEU A 197 -4.53 7.75 -0.84
CA LEU A 197 -5.09 6.40 -0.75
C LEU A 197 -4.27 5.38 -1.55
N VAL A 198 -3.78 5.74 -2.74
CA VAL A 198 -2.90 4.89 -3.56
C VAL A 198 -1.58 4.62 -2.84
N ASP A 199 -0.97 5.62 -2.21
CA ASP A 199 0.27 5.43 -1.45
C ASP A 199 0.05 4.57 -0.21
N THR A 200 -1.03 4.82 0.53
CA THR A 200 -1.45 3.94 1.64
C THR A 200 -1.69 2.50 1.16
N ALA A 201 -2.27 2.33 -0.04
CA ALA A 201 -2.51 1.02 -0.63
C ALA A 201 -1.20 0.32 -1.02
N LYS A 202 -0.21 1.05 -1.56
CA LYS A 202 1.13 0.52 -1.85
C LYS A 202 1.81 0.03 -0.57
N ASP A 203 1.77 0.82 0.50
CA ASP A 203 2.37 0.45 1.79
C ASP A 203 1.71 -0.81 2.37
N LYS A 204 0.36 -0.87 2.34
CA LYS A 204 -0.39 -2.06 2.76
C LYS A 204 -0.05 -3.31 1.95
N MET A 205 0.22 -3.16 0.65
CA MET A 205 0.57 -4.28 -0.23
C MET A 205 2.06 -4.64 -0.20
N ALA A 206 2.92 -3.74 0.27
CA ALA A 206 4.33 -4.01 0.50
C ALA A 206 4.60 -4.68 1.86
N ALA A 207 3.69 -4.53 2.84
CA ALA A 207 3.78 -5.18 4.14
C ALA A 207 3.84 -6.72 4.01
N ASP A 208 4.45 -7.38 5.01
CA ASP A 208 4.79 -8.82 5.02
C ASP A 208 3.66 -9.72 4.48
N HIS A 209 4.02 -10.71 3.68
CA HIS A 209 3.07 -11.52 2.89
C HIS A 209 2.18 -12.39 3.78
N ARG A 210 2.65 -12.73 4.99
CA ARG A 210 1.93 -13.61 5.92
C ARG A 210 0.95 -12.84 6.80
N VAL A 211 -0.26 -13.37 6.91
CA VAL A 211 -1.30 -12.81 7.77
C VAL A 211 -0.98 -13.11 9.22
N ILE A 212 -0.92 -12.09 10.07
CA ILE A 212 -0.83 -12.27 11.52
C ILE A 212 -2.25 -12.43 12.05
N ALA A 213 -2.61 -13.68 12.37
CA ALA A 213 -3.92 -14.04 12.91
C ALA A 213 -3.80 -15.26 13.83
N SER A 214 -4.58 -15.25 14.90
CA SER A 214 -4.67 -16.30 15.91
C SER A 214 -5.94 -17.15 15.78
N SER A 215 -6.91 -16.70 14.98
CA SER A 215 -8.16 -17.43 14.72
C SER A 215 -8.72 -17.19 13.32
N VAL A 216 -9.72 -18.00 12.94
CA VAL A 216 -10.47 -17.85 11.69
C VAL A 216 -11.19 -16.51 11.63
N GLU A 217 -11.76 -16.06 12.75
CA GLU A 217 -12.47 -14.78 12.86
C GLU A 217 -11.53 -13.58 12.66
N GLU A 218 -10.27 -13.68 13.10
CA GLU A 218 -9.27 -12.64 12.83
C GLU A 218 -8.90 -12.58 11.35
N VAL A 219 -8.77 -13.73 10.67
CA VAL A 219 -8.57 -13.76 9.20
C VAL A 219 -9.77 -13.14 8.49
N GLN A 220 -11.00 -13.47 8.89
CA GLN A 220 -12.21 -12.85 8.34
C GLN A 220 -12.21 -11.33 8.56
N SER A 221 -11.84 -10.86 9.76
CA SER A 221 -11.74 -9.42 10.04
C SER A 221 -10.70 -8.73 9.14
N HIS A 222 -9.56 -9.37 8.89
CA HIS A 222 -8.55 -8.86 7.95
C HIS A 222 -9.09 -8.81 6.52
N LEU A 223 -9.79 -9.85 6.07
CA LEU A 223 -10.42 -9.90 4.76
C LEU A 223 -11.47 -8.79 4.58
N ASP A 224 -12.32 -8.56 5.58
CA ASP A 224 -13.35 -7.53 5.53
C ASP A 224 -12.74 -6.13 5.45
N LYS A 225 -11.74 -5.85 6.31
CA LYS A 225 -10.99 -4.57 6.28
C LYS A 225 -10.27 -4.35 4.96
N HIS A 226 -9.72 -5.42 4.37
CA HIS A 226 -9.08 -5.38 3.05
C HIS A 226 -10.11 -4.99 1.99
N LYS A 227 -11.25 -5.69 1.92
CA LYS A 227 -12.33 -5.39 0.97
C LYS A 227 -12.86 -3.97 1.13
N GLU A 228 -13.16 -3.54 2.36
CA GLU A 228 -13.69 -2.20 2.65
C GLU A 228 -12.73 -1.11 2.16
N PHE A 229 -11.44 -1.24 2.48
CA PHE A 229 -10.44 -0.26 2.07
C PHE A 229 -10.33 -0.16 0.53
N PHE A 230 -10.22 -1.30 -0.16
CA PHE A 230 -10.04 -1.29 -1.62
C PHE A 230 -11.33 -0.93 -2.39
N GLN A 231 -12.51 -1.22 -1.84
CA GLN A 231 -13.77 -0.68 -2.35
C GLN A 231 -13.84 0.85 -2.17
N GLY A 232 -13.33 1.37 -1.05
CA GLY A 232 -13.17 2.81 -0.81
C GLY A 232 -12.26 3.47 -1.86
N LEU A 233 -11.11 2.85 -2.14
CA LEU A 233 -10.18 3.31 -3.19
C LEU A 233 -10.86 3.35 -4.58
N GLU A 234 -11.57 2.29 -4.97
CA GLU A 234 -12.32 2.25 -6.23
C GLU A 234 -13.40 3.33 -6.30
N THR A 235 -14.12 3.57 -5.20
CA THR A 235 -15.12 4.63 -5.11
C THR A 235 -14.49 6.02 -5.30
N HIS A 236 -13.33 6.28 -4.68
CA HIS A 236 -12.59 7.53 -4.86
C HIS A 236 -12.06 7.71 -6.28
N MET A 237 -11.65 6.62 -6.93
CA MET A 237 -11.25 6.62 -8.35
C MET A 237 -12.42 7.11 -9.23
N ILE A 238 -13.62 6.54 -9.06
CA ILE A 238 -14.82 6.95 -9.80
C ILE A 238 -15.21 8.40 -9.50
N LEU A 239 -15.13 8.83 -8.24
CA LEU A 239 -15.42 10.21 -7.83
C LEU A 239 -14.50 11.20 -8.53
N THR A 240 -13.20 10.94 -8.53
CA THR A 240 -12.17 11.78 -9.15
C THR A 240 -12.38 11.89 -10.65
N GLU A 241 -12.65 10.77 -11.32
CA GLU A 241 -12.97 10.75 -12.77
C GLU A 241 -14.26 11.52 -13.08
N THR A 242 -15.26 11.44 -12.20
CA THR A 242 -16.53 12.16 -12.34
C THR A 242 -16.32 13.67 -12.27
N TYR A 243 -15.49 14.14 -11.34
CA TYR A 243 -15.14 15.56 -11.28
C TYR A 243 -14.38 15.99 -12.52
N PHE A 244 -13.35 15.23 -12.93
CA PHE A 244 -12.58 15.48 -14.13
C PHE A 244 -13.46 15.68 -15.37
N ARG A 245 -14.41 14.77 -15.59
CA ARG A 245 -15.31 14.81 -16.76
C ARG A 245 -16.13 16.10 -16.85
N LYS A 246 -16.44 16.75 -15.71
CA LYS A 246 -17.21 18.01 -15.66
C LYS A 246 -16.37 19.23 -16.05
N ILE A 247 -15.06 19.17 -15.88
CA ILE A 247 -14.14 20.31 -16.06
C ILE A 247 -13.04 20.03 -17.08
N SER A 248 -13.12 18.92 -17.81
CA SER A 248 -12.07 18.46 -18.75
C SER A 248 -11.74 19.47 -19.84
N SER A 249 -12.70 20.32 -20.24
CA SER A 249 -12.49 21.41 -21.21
C SER A 249 -11.60 22.55 -20.70
N LEU A 250 -11.33 22.60 -19.39
CA LEU A 250 -10.54 23.62 -18.71
C LEU A 250 -9.19 23.09 -18.21
N MET A 251 -8.90 21.81 -18.42
CA MET A 251 -7.73 21.13 -17.87
C MET A 251 -6.47 21.37 -18.71
N LEU A 252 -5.35 21.57 -18.02
CA LEU A 252 -4.04 21.65 -18.64
C LEU A 252 -3.51 20.23 -18.97
N PRO A 253 -2.67 20.07 -20.01
CA PRO A 253 -2.14 18.76 -20.40
C PRO A 253 -1.44 17.99 -19.27
N LYS A 254 -0.75 18.67 -18.37
CA LYS A 254 -0.08 18.02 -17.24
C LYS A 254 -1.04 17.61 -16.12
N GLU A 255 -2.14 18.34 -15.92
CA GLU A 255 -3.18 17.93 -14.97
C GLU A 255 -3.86 16.65 -15.47
N ASN A 256 -4.05 16.54 -16.80
CA ASN A 256 -4.48 15.28 -17.42
C ASN A 256 -3.45 14.17 -17.17
N GLN A 257 -2.16 14.45 -17.35
CA GLN A 257 -1.11 13.47 -17.10
C GLN A 257 -1.07 13.00 -15.64
N ALA A 258 -1.14 13.91 -14.67
CA ALA A 258 -1.15 13.57 -13.25
C ALA A 258 -2.35 12.70 -12.86
N LEU A 259 -3.52 12.98 -13.46
CA LEU A 259 -4.70 12.14 -13.33
C LEU A 259 -4.47 10.76 -13.94
N GLU A 260 -3.98 10.68 -15.17
CA GLU A 260 -3.71 9.41 -15.86
C GLU A 260 -2.71 8.53 -15.10
N GLU A 261 -1.63 9.12 -14.59
CA GLU A 261 -0.63 8.43 -13.77
C GLU A 261 -1.25 7.90 -12.47
N THR A 262 -2.01 8.72 -11.76
CA THR A 262 -2.67 8.32 -10.49
C THR A 262 -3.71 7.22 -10.74
N MET A 263 -4.50 7.34 -11.80
CA MET A 263 -5.51 6.35 -12.20
C MET A 263 -4.85 5.01 -12.58
N ALA A 264 -3.75 5.05 -13.34
CA ALA A 264 -3.01 3.84 -13.71
C ALA A 264 -2.45 3.13 -12.48
N GLN A 265 -1.87 3.88 -11.53
CA GLN A 265 -1.37 3.33 -10.26
C GLN A 265 -2.50 2.73 -9.41
N ALA A 266 -3.65 3.42 -9.32
CA ALA A 266 -4.83 2.92 -8.62
C ALA A 266 -5.34 1.60 -9.23
N GLN A 267 -5.41 1.51 -10.56
CA GLN A 267 -5.82 0.29 -11.24
C GLN A 267 -4.85 -0.87 -11.04
N GLU A 268 -3.53 -0.60 -11.07
CA GLU A 268 -2.52 -1.62 -10.82
C GLU A 268 -2.61 -2.16 -9.39
N ILE A 269 -2.74 -1.27 -8.40
CA ILE A 269 -2.82 -1.69 -6.99
C ILE A 269 -4.14 -2.44 -6.72
N LEU A 270 -5.26 -2.03 -7.33
CA LEU A 270 -6.54 -2.75 -7.23
C LEU A 270 -6.46 -4.18 -7.79
N LYS A 271 -5.73 -4.40 -8.90
CA LYS A 271 -5.51 -5.75 -9.44
C LYS A 271 -4.71 -6.62 -8.47
N LYS A 272 -3.64 -6.09 -7.88
CA LYS A 272 -2.84 -6.79 -6.87
C LYS A 272 -3.66 -7.08 -5.61
N ALA A 273 -4.41 -6.09 -5.14
CA ALA A 273 -5.28 -6.21 -3.99
C ALA A 273 -6.39 -7.25 -4.20
N HIS A 274 -6.95 -7.34 -5.40
CA HIS A 274 -7.92 -8.38 -5.72
C HIS A 274 -7.32 -9.78 -5.56
N SER A 275 -6.13 -10.02 -6.13
CA SER A 275 -5.41 -11.29 -5.96
C SER A 275 -5.14 -11.61 -4.49
N LYS A 276 -4.73 -10.61 -3.69
CA LYS A 276 -4.51 -10.80 -2.24
C LYS A 276 -5.83 -11.10 -1.50
N GLY A 277 -6.93 -10.47 -1.90
CA GLY A 277 -8.27 -10.75 -1.35
C GLY A 277 -8.70 -12.19 -1.59
N VAL A 278 -8.46 -12.73 -2.79
CA VAL A 278 -8.72 -14.14 -3.11
C VAL A 278 -7.84 -15.09 -2.30
N GLU A 279 -6.57 -14.74 -2.09
CA GLU A 279 -5.67 -15.50 -1.23
C GLU A 279 -6.18 -15.55 0.23
N LEU A 280 -6.63 -14.41 0.77
CA LEU A 280 -7.21 -14.31 2.10
C LEU A 280 -8.49 -15.16 2.26
N GLU A 281 -9.37 -15.15 1.25
CA GLU A 281 -10.54 -16.03 1.19
C GLU A 281 -10.14 -17.51 1.21
N CYS A 282 -9.14 -17.89 0.41
CA CYS A 282 -8.64 -19.26 0.38
C CYS A 282 -8.05 -19.69 1.73
N VAL A 283 -7.29 -18.81 2.40
CA VAL A 283 -6.74 -19.03 3.75
C VAL A 283 -7.88 -19.22 4.76
N HIS A 284 -8.88 -18.34 4.73
CA HIS A 284 -10.05 -18.43 5.61
C HIS A 284 -10.79 -19.75 5.43
N ASP A 285 -11.10 -20.13 4.19
CA ASP A 285 -11.85 -21.34 3.88
C ASP A 285 -11.05 -22.58 4.28
N THR A 286 -9.75 -22.62 3.97
CA THR A 286 -8.87 -23.73 4.37
C THR A 286 -8.84 -23.88 5.90
N TRP A 287 -8.70 -22.76 6.64
CA TRP A 287 -8.68 -22.81 8.10
C TRP A 287 -10.03 -23.22 8.68
N CYS A 288 -11.15 -22.75 8.11
CA CYS A 288 -12.49 -23.21 8.50
C CYS A 288 -12.60 -24.74 8.43
N HIS A 289 -12.25 -25.34 7.28
CA HIS A 289 -12.31 -26.79 7.10
C HIS A 289 -11.36 -27.52 8.05
N LEU A 290 -10.12 -27.05 8.18
CA LEU A 290 -9.11 -27.60 9.07
C LEU A 290 -9.60 -27.62 10.53
N ALA A 291 -10.24 -26.55 11.00
CA ALA A 291 -10.76 -26.46 12.36
C ALA A 291 -11.84 -27.51 12.64
N HIS A 292 -12.73 -27.76 11.67
CA HIS A 292 -13.74 -28.82 11.78
C HIS A 292 -13.09 -30.21 11.83
N ASP A 293 -12.10 -30.47 10.98
CA ASP A 293 -11.43 -31.76 10.89
C ASP A 293 -10.54 -32.07 12.08
N TYR A 294 -9.86 -31.04 12.59
CA TYR A 294 -9.13 -31.11 13.85
C TYR A 294 -10.07 -31.49 14.99
N GLN A 295 -11.20 -30.79 15.13
CA GLN A 295 -12.17 -31.04 16.20
C GLN A 295 -12.77 -32.45 16.10
N TYR A 296 -13.06 -32.91 14.88
CA TYR A 296 -13.52 -34.26 14.61
C TYR A 296 -12.50 -35.32 15.05
N LEU A 297 -11.22 -35.17 14.67
CA LEU A 297 -10.17 -36.11 15.06
C LEU A 297 -9.93 -36.15 16.57
N ILE A 298 -9.97 -35.00 17.25
CA ILE A 298 -9.85 -34.93 18.71
C ILE A 298 -10.98 -35.71 19.39
N GLN A 299 -12.24 -35.50 18.97
CA GLN A 299 -13.38 -36.24 19.52
C GLN A 299 -13.25 -37.75 19.28
N HIS A 300 -12.76 -38.15 18.10
CA HIS A 300 -12.48 -39.55 17.81
C HIS A 300 -11.39 -40.14 18.70
N LEU A 301 -10.30 -39.39 18.96
CA LEU A 301 -9.24 -39.83 19.86
C LEU A 301 -9.72 -39.95 21.30
N GLU A 302 -10.51 -38.99 21.79
CA GLU A 302 -11.13 -39.04 23.12
C GLU A 302 -12.06 -40.25 23.26
N ALA A 303 -12.85 -40.58 22.23
CA ALA A 303 -13.70 -41.77 22.22
C ALA A 303 -12.88 -43.07 22.23
N VAL A 304 -11.76 -43.12 21.50
CA VAL A 304 -10.84 -44.27 21.54
C VAL A 304 -10.20 -44.42 22.91
N GLU A 305 -9.72 -43.32 23.51
CA GLU A 305 -9.09 -43.30 24.83
C GLU A 305 -10.08 -43.67 25.94
N GLY A 306 -11.30 -43.11 25.90
CA GLY A 306 -12.37 -43.46 26.85
C GLY A 306 -12.87 -44.91 26.74
N SER A 307 -12.65 -45.56 25.59
CA SER A 307 -12.95 -46.99 25.41
C SER A 307 -11.87 -47.91 25.98
N MET A 308 -10.68 -47.38 26.34
CA MET A 308 -9.59 -48.19 26.89
C MET A 308 -9.91 -48.57 28.34
N PRO A 309 -9.91 -49.87 28.70
CA PRO A 309 -10.17 -50.28 30.07
C PRO A 309 -9.10 -49.74 31.02
N THR A 310 -9.53 -49.07 32.10
CA THR A 310 -8.65 -48.69 33.21
C THR A 310 -8.13 -49.93 33.92
N VAL A 311 -6.87 -49.89 34.38
CA VAL A 311 -6.25 -50.99 35.12
C VAL A 311 -6.98 -51.15 36.46
N GLY A 312 -7.85 -52.16 36.55
CA GLY A 312 -8.49 -52.60 37.78
C GLY A 312 -8.10 -54.05 38.10
N LEU A 313 -8.16 -54.42 39.38
CA LEU A 313 -7.98 -55.80 39.86
C LEU A 313 -9.17 -56.67 39.39
N VAL A 314 -9.23 -57.00 38.11
CA VAL A 314 -10.20 -57.94 37.54
C VAL A 314 -9.53 -59.30 37.49
N GLU A 315 -10.22 -60.34 37.97
CA GLU A 315 -9.80 -61.73 37.75
C GLU A 315 -9.73 -61.99 36.24
N GLU A 316 -8.51 -62.12 35.71
CA GLU A 316 -8.25 -62.49 34.32
C GLU A 316 -8.70 -63.95 34.13
N THR A 317 -9.57 -64.20 33.15
CA THR A 317 -9.97 -65.52 32.62
C THR A 317 -9.52 -65.62 31.16
N GLU A 318 -9.36 -66.82 30.60
CA GLU A 318 -8.93 -66.98 29.20
C GLU A 318 -9.90 -66.26 28.25
N ASP A 319 -11.20 -66.46 28.48
CA ASP A 319 -12.28 -65.78 27.76
C ASP A 319 -12.17 -64.25 27.88
N LYS A 320 -11.89 -63.71 29.08
CA LYS A 320 -11.73 -62.25 29.28
C LYS A 320 -10.49 -61.70 28.56
N LEU A 321 -9.39 -62.47 28.49
CA LEU A 321 -8.21 -62.06 27.72
C LEU A 321 -8.53 -61.99 26.23
N VAL A 322 -9.25 -62.98 25.69
CA VAL A 322 -9.69 -63.00 24.29
C VAL A 322 -10.63 -61.84 23.98
N GLU A 323 -11.58 -61.54 24.87
CA GLU A 323 -12.48 -60.38 24.75
C GLU A 323 -11.70 -59.06 24.74
N ARG A 324 -10.75 -58.88 25.67
CA ARG A 324 -9.91 -57.66 25.73
C ARG A 324 -9.01 -57.52 24.50
N ILE A 325 -8.41 -58.62 24.02
CA ILE A 325 -7.61 -58.60 22.77
C ILE A 325 -8.50 -58.15 21.60
N SER A 326 -9.70 -58.71 21.48
CA SER A 326 -10.66 -58.33 20.43
C SER A 326 -11.05 -56.85 20.51
N LEU A 327 -11.27 -56.33 21.72
CA LEU A 327 -11.51 -54.89 21.95
C LEU A 327 -10.33 -54.05 21.45
N TYR A 328 -9.11 -54.33 21.89
CA TYR A 328 -7.91 -53.57 21.49
C TYR A 328 -7.60 -53.69 19.99
N GLN A 329 -7.89 -54.83 19.37
CA GLN A 329 -7.83 -55.00 17.91
C GLN A 329 -8.84 -54.09 17.20
N GLY A 330 -10.08 -54.01 17.71
CA GLY A 330 -11.09 -53.06 17.23
C GLY A 330 -10.64 -51.60 17.38
N LEU A 331 -10.08 -51.22 18.53
CA LEU A 331 -9.53 -49.88 18.77
C LEU A 331 -8.43 -49.53 17.77
N LYS A 332 -7.51 -50.48 17.51
CA LYS A 332 -6.44 -50.34 16.52
C LYS A 332 -7.00 -50.17 15.10
N GLY A 333 -8.05 -50.92 14.76
CA GLY A 333 -8.78 -50.79 13.49
C GLY A 333 -9.33 -49.38 13.29
N ARG A 334 -10.02 -48.84 14.31
CA ARG A 334 -10.58 -47.47 14.27
C ARG A 334 -9.53 -46.39 14.05
N LEU A 335 -8.38 -46.50 14.71
CA LEU A 335 -7.27 -45.56 14.47
C LEU A 335 -6.73 -45.71 13.04
N THR A 336 -6.52 -46.94 12.58
CA THR A 336 -5.99 -47.19 11.22
C THR A 336 -6.91 -46.62 10.14
N GLU A 337 -8.23 -46.75 10.32
CA GLU A 337 -9.24 -46.19 9.41
C GLU A 337 -9.10 -44.67 9.24
N HIS A 338 -8.83 -43.94 10.33
CA HIS A 338 -8.74 -42.47 10.34
C HIS A 338 -7.31 -41.94 10.14
N GLN A 339 -6.33 -42.82 9.92
CA GLN A 339 -4.93 -42.44 9.77
C GLN A 339 -4.69 -41.50 8.59
N HIS A 340 -5.38 -41.72 7.46
CA HIS A 340 -5.26 -40.85 6.28
C HIS A 340 -5.75 -39.42 6.58
N ARG A 341 -6.83 -39.29 7.35
CA ARG A 341 -7.41 -38.00 7.76
C ARG A 341 -6.48 -37.22 8.68
N LEU A 342 -5.77 -37.91 9.58
CA LEU A 342 -4.72 -37.28 10.39
C LEU A 342 -3.63 -36.66 9.51
N HIS A 343 -3.10 -37.43 8.54
CA HIS A 343 -2.04 -36.90 7.65
C HIS A 343 -2.54 -35.68 6.88
N GLN A 344 -3.78 -35.75 6.38
CA GLN A 344 -4.40 -34.62 5.70
C GLN A 344 -4.45 -33.36 6.58
N VAL A 345 -4.95 -33.46 7.82
CA VAL A 345 -5.03 -32.33 8.76
C VAL A 345 -3.64 -31.76 9.08
N LEU A 346 -2.64 -32.61 9.28
CA LEU A 346 -1.27 -32.16 9.55
C LEU A 346 -0.64 -31.46 8.33
N ASP A 347 -0.86 -31.99 7.12
CA ASP A 347 -0.32 -31.43 5.88
C ASP A 347 -1.01 -30.11 5.52
N GLU A 348 -2.35 -30.04 5.61
CA GLU A 348 -3.13 -28.82 5.38
C GLU A 348 -2.79 -27.74 6.41
N GLY A 349 -2.65 -28.11 7.69
CA GLY A 349 -2.24 -27.19 8.74
C GLY A 349 -0.82 -26.64 8.52
N LYS A 350 0.12 -27.49 8.09
CA LYS A 350 1.49 -27.06 7.74
C LYS A 350 1.51 -26.14 6.52
N HIS A 351 0.67 -26.42 5.52
CA HIS A 351 0.52 -25.54 4.36
C HIS A 351 -0.05 -24.18 4.77
N LEU A 352 -1.09 -24.15 5.61
CA LEU A 352 -1.71 -22.93 6.10
C LEU A 352 -0.71 -22.03 6.87
N LEU A 353 0.20 -22.62 7.65
CA LEU A 353 1.26 -21.90 8.37
C LEU A 353 2.32 -21.24 7.45
N GLN A 354 2.31 -21.53 6.15
CA GLN A 354 3.11 -20.79 5.16
C GLN A 354 2.50 -19.42 4.87
N SER A 355 1.18 -19.29 4.98
CA SER A 355 0.43 -18.06 4.69
C SER A 355 0.04 -17.28 5.95
N VAL A 356 0.04 -17.93 7.13
CA VAL A 356 -0.39 -17.33 8.39
C VAL A 356 0.68 -17.50 9.48
N CYS A 357 0.92 -16.43 10.24
CA CYS A 357 1.73 -16.45 11.45
C CYS A 357 0.86 -16.80 12.68
N CYS A 358 0.65 -18.08 12.96
CA CYS A 358 -0.16 -18.57 14.09
C CYS A 358 0.56 -19.64 14.93
N PRO A 359 1.31 -19.25 15.99
CA PRO A 359 1.98 -20.20 16.87
C PRO A 359 1.01 -21.14 17.61
N GLY A 360 -0.22 -20.67 17.87
CA GLY A 360 -1.26 -21.47 18.51
C GLY A 360 -1.68 -22.68 17.67
N LEU A 361 -1.87 -22.47 16.36
CA LEU A 361 -2.17 -23.54 15.41
C LEU A 361 -1.01 -24.53 15.29
N GLU A 362 0.22 -24.04 15.20
CA GLU A 362 1.41 -24.89 15.17
C GLU A 362 1.48 -25.84 16.38
N ASN A 363 1.23 -25.31 17.58
CA ASN A 363 1.16 -26.12 18.79
C ASN A 363 -0.01 -27.12 18.77
N GLN A 364 -1.20 -26.72 18.29
CA GLN A 364 -2.35 -27.63 18.18
C GLN A 364 -2.04 -28.84 17.28
N LEU A 365 -1.41 -28.61 16.12
CA LEU A 365 -1.03 -29.68 15.20
C LEU A 365 0.00 -30.63 15.83
N ALA A 366 0.98 -30.09 16.57
CA ALA A 366 1.97 -30.89 17.28
C ALA A 366 1.32 -31.78 18.35
N VAL A 367 0.42 -31.20 19.17
CA VAL A 367 -0.31 -31.92 20.21
C VAL A 367 -1.20 -33.03 19.62
N LEU A 368 -1.90 -32.76 18.51
CA LEU A 368 -2.71 -33.78 17.83
C LEU A 368 -1.85 -34.96 17.37
N GLY A 369 -0.71 -34.68 16.75
CA GLY A 369 0.24 -35.72 16.32
C GLY A 369 0.77 -36.56 17.48
N GLU A 370 1.16 -35.90 18.58
CA GLU A 370 1.62 -36.59 19.79
C GLU A 370 0.52 -37.44 20.44
N HIS A 371 -0.70 -36.90 20.58
CA HIS A 371 -1.83 -37.62 21.17
C HIS A 371 -2.17 -38.89 20.37
N TRP A 372 -2.14 -38.79 19.05
CA TRP A 372 -2.33 -39.93 18.17
C TRP A 372 -1.26 -41.02 18.36
N ILE A 373 0.03 -40.62 18.40
CA ILE A 373 1.16 -41.55 18.62
C ILE A 373 1.05 -42.20 20.00
N ASN A 374 0.68 -41.44 21.03
CA ASN A 374 0.53 -41.95 22.39
C ASN A 374 -0.58 -43.01 22.46
N ASN A 375 -1.77 -42.73 21.91
CA ASN A 375 -2.88 -43.70 21.87
C ASN A 375 -2.52 -44.96 21.08
N THR A 376 -1.90 -44.80 19.91
CA THR A 376 -1.42 -45.92 19.09
C THR A 376 -0.40 -46.78 19.86
N THR A 377 0.51 -46.14 20.60
CA THR A 377 1.53 -46.83 21.41
C THR A 377 0.91 -47.57 22.59
N LYS A 378 -0.01 -46.95 23.32
CA LYS A 378 -0.74 -47.56 24.44
C LYS A 378 -1.50 -48.81 23.98
N ILE A 379 -2.28 -48.72 22.90
CA ILE A 379 -3.04 -49.83 22.33
C ILE A 379 -2.11 -50.98 21.94
N ASN A 380 -1.03 -50.70 21.20
CA ASN A 380 -0.12 -51.75 20.74
C ASN A 380 0.61 -52.44 21.92
N LYS A 381 1.02 -51.68 22.94
CA LYS A 381 1.68 -52.24 24.14
C LYS A 381 0.73 -53.14 24.94
N GLU A 382 -0.50 -52.70 25.18
CA GLU A 382 -1.49 -53.51 25.91
C GLU A 382 -1.89 -54.76 25.13
N MET A 383 -2.06 -54.64 23.81
CA MET A 383 -2.34 -55.79 22.95
C MET A 383 -1.21 -56.82 23.00
N GLN A 384 0.05 -56.39 22.86
CA GLN A 384 1.23 -57.28 22.99
C GLN A 384 1.30 -57.94 24.38
N ARG A 385 1.00 -57.18 25.44
CA ARG A 385 0.98 -57.70 26.82
C ARG A 385 -0.10 -58.78 27.00
N LEU A 386 -1.31 -58.54 26.49
CA LEU A 386 -2.43 -59.49 26.57
C LEU A 386 -2.14 -60.75 25.75
N GLU A 387 -1.62 -60.62 24.53
CA GLU A 387 -1.23 -61.75 23.67
C GLU A 387 -0.13 -62.61 24.32
N ALA A 388 0.88 -61.98 24.93
CA ALA A 388 1.92 -62.69 25.67
C ALA A 388 1.33 -63.44 26.88
N THR A 389 0.42 -62.80 27.62
CA THR A 389 -0.25 -63.39 28.78
C THR A 389 -1.10 -64.60 28.38
N LEU A 390 -1.92 -64.48 27.33
CA LEU A 390 -2.72 -65.57 26.79
C LEU A 390 -1.84 -66.75 26.36
N LYS A 391 -0.73 -66.47 25.65
CA LYS A 391 0.24 -67.49 25.24
C LYS A 391 0.89 -68.23 26.42
N HIS A 392 1.14 -67.54 27.53
CA HIS A 392 1.64 -68.17 28.75
C HIS A 392 0.58 -69.05 29.43
N TRP A 393 -0.68 -68.62 29.42
CA TRP A 393 -1.78 -69.38 29.96
C TRP A 393 -2.01 -70.68 29.19
N SER A 394 -2.10 -70.63 27.86
CA SER A 394 -2.27 -71.82 27.02
C SER A 394 -1.11 -72.83 27.14
N ARG A 395 0.04 -72.42 27.68
CA ARG A 395 1.20 -73.28 27.97
C ARG A 395 1.23 -73.82 29.40
N SER A 396 0.54 -73.18 30.33
CA SER A 396 0.59 -73.49 31.77
C SER A 396 -0.62 -74.29 32.24
N ASP A 397 -1.67 -74.44 31.41
CA ASP A 397 -2.82 -75.28 31.72
C ASP A 397 -2.51 -76.78 31.54
N PRO A 398 -2.46 -77.59 32.62
CA PRO A 398 -2.15 -79.01 32.56
C PRO A 398 -3.22 -79.86 31.87
N HIS A 399 -4.41 -79.32 31.58
CA HIS A 399 -5.51 -80.09 30.98
C HIS A 399 -5.32 -80.38 29.48
N PHE A 400 -4.40 -79.71 28.79
CA PHE A 400 -4.13 -79.97 27.37
C PHE A 400 -3.16 -81.15 27.12
N VAL A 401 -2.42 -81.60 28.13
CA VAL A 401 -1.46 -82.72 28.00
C VAL A 401 -2.13 -84.10 28.21
N LEU A 402 -3.32 -84.14 28.81
CA LEU A 402 -3.99 -85.40 29.14
C LEU A 402 -5.02 -85.89 28.10
N HIS A 403 -5.25 -85.16 27.00
CA HIS A 403 -6.17 -85.61 25.96
C HIS A 403 -5.50 -86.26 24.73
N ASN A 404 -4.18 -86.35 24.69
CA ASN A 404 -3.41 -86.98 23.60
C ASN A 404 -2.40 -88.03 24.09
N ILE A 405 -2.74 -88.82 25.10
CA ILE A 405 -2.11 -90.12 25.37
C ILE A 405 -3.18 -91.21 25.34
#